data_AF-A0A938GT55-F1
#
_entry.id   AF-A0A938GT55-F1
#
_cell.length_a   1.000
_cell.length_b   1.000
_cell.length_c   1.000
_cell.angle_alpha   90.00
_cell.angle_beta   90.00
_cell.angle_gamma   90.00
#
_symmetry.space_group_name_H-M   'P 1'
#
loop_
_entity.id
_entity.type
_entity.pdbx_description
1 polymer ?
#
loop_
_entity_poly.entity_id
_entity_poly.type
_entity_poly.pdbx_seq_one_letter_code
_entity_poly.pdbx_strand_id
1 'polypeptide(L)'
;MAGALVAGLWLIPSFQNASSLHATAAALCALSTLYFIVWGRRWVVRMVAAGIAVAICIGGNQAIKPLTRGVYEQWTELERRNSPFGLMQILQSKLTPQRALINDFLMQNSYDPQTRHSLLAFSYMEHGLARAYHTNANSVLVIGMGVGIVPGAFAEEGARVDTVEINPAYVDLGVKYFDLDTNKFRIFIEDGRYFMRRSQSRYDLVIMDAFLGDSPPSHLMTRESFESARQLLNSDGLFVLNSFGDFDLAPDPFFLASMHKTLAAVFRTVKIHSTGNGNVFFVASMRETLEMQQRPSLRKVHATKVPEVRKGYANMITTDPAHGMVLTDDYNPVEVRDARNRERIRRAMAEAVRKF
;
A
#
# COMPACT_ATOMS: atom_id res chain seq x y z
N MET A 1 -17.34 11.05 -25.21
CA MET A 1 -16.74 11.49 -23.93
C MET A 1 -17.63 11.14 -22.72
N ALA A 2 -18.94 11.44 -22.72
CA ALA A 2 -19.83 11.10 -21.60
C ALA A 2 -19.79 9.62 -21.17
N GLY A 3 -19.76 8.68 -22.12
CA GLY A 3 -19.67 7.24 -21.80
C GLY A 3 -18.39 6.84 -21.06
N ALA A 4 -17.24 7.46 -21.38
CA ALA A 4 -15.98 7.20 -20.68
C ALA A 4 -15.98 7.77 -19.26
N LEU A 5 -16.59 8.94 -19.06
CA LEU A 5 -16.75 9.55 -17.74
C LEU A 5 -17.69 8.73 -16.85
N VAL A 6 -18.83 8.30 -17.39
CA VAL A 6 -19.78 7.44 -16.67
C VAL A 6 -19.14 6.09 -16.34
N ALA A 7 -18.42 5.47 -17.28
CA ALA A 7 -17.72 4.21 -17.05
C ALA A 7 -16.64 4.35 -15.96
N GLY A 8 -15.76 5.35 -16.09
CA GLY A 8 -14.60 5.53 -15.20
C GLY A 8 -14.96 6.04 -13.80
N LEU A 9 -15.89 6.99 -13.69
CA LEU A 9 -16.17 7.67 -12.41
C LEU A 9 -17.36 7.07 -11.65
N TRP A 10 -18.25 6.34 -12.33
CA TRP A 10 -19.45 5.79 -11.69
C TRP A 10 -19.55 4.28 -11.82
N LEU A 11 -19.39 3.74 -13.03
CA LEU A 11 -19.70 2.32 -13.29
C LEU A 11 -18.64 1.36 -12.73
N ILE A 12 -17.34 1.67 -12.87
CA ILE A 12 -16.24 0.87 -12.33
C ILE A 12 -16.17 0.95 -10.78
N PRO A 13 -16.32 2.14 -10.15
CA PRO A 13 -16.30 2.22 -8.68
C PRO A 13 -17.54 1.60 -8.02
N SER A 14 -18.73 1.74 -8.62
CA SER A 14 -19.99 1.30 -8.00
C SER A 14 -20.34 -0.17 -8.20
N PHE A 15 -19.78 -0.83 -9.22
CA PHE A 15 -20.07 -2.23 -9.51
C PHE A 15 -18.78 -3.06 -9.52
N GLN A 16 -18.87 -4.29 -9.01
CA GLN A 16 -17.78 -5.27 -9.15
C GLN A 16 -17.41 -5.41 -10.64
N ASN A 17 -16.11 -5.46 -10.97
CA ASN A 17 -15.61 -5.44 -12.36
C ASN A 17 -16.25 -6.52 -13.25
N ALA A 18 -16.59 -7.66 -12.66
CA ALA A 18 -17.33 -8.71 -13.35
C ALA A 18 -18.76 -8.25 -13.68
N SER A 19 -19.50 -7.69 -12.73
CA SER A 19 -20.89 -7.26 -12.93
C SER A 19 -21.02 -6.15 -13.97
N SER A 20 -20.10 -5.20 -14.01
CA SER A 20 -20.08 -4.13 -15.02
C SER A 20 -19.80 -4.69 -16.42
N LEU A 21 -18.87 -5.63 -16.56
CA LEU A 21 -18.59 -6.32 -17.82
C LEU A 21 -19.82 -7.12 -18.30
N HIS A 22 -20.50 -7.85 -17.41
CA HIS A 22 -21.71 -8.58 -17.75
C HIS A 22 -22.88 -7.66 -18.08
N ALA A 23 -23.07 -6.57 -17.35
CA ALA A 23 -24.10 -5.58 -17.65
C ALA A 23 -23.87 -4.95 -19.03
N THR A 24 -22.62 -4.61 -19.35
CA THR A 24 -22.23 -4.09 -20.68
C THR A 24 -22.45 -5.13 -21.76
N ALA A 25 -22.01 -6.38 -21.54
CA ALA A 25 -22.22 -7.49 -22.47
C ALA A 25 -23.71 -7.77 -22.70
N ALA A 26 -24.52 -7.77 -21.64
CA ALA A 26 -25.96 -7.94 -21.69
C ALA A 26 -26.64 -6.80 -22.45
N ALA A 27 -26.22 -5.54 -22.22
CA ALA A 27 -26.73 -4.39 -22.95
C ALA A 27 -26.40 -4.45 -24.44
N LEU A 28 -25.16 -4.84 -24.80
CA LEU A 28 -24.76 -5.04 -26.19
C LEU A 28 -25.51 -6.21 -26.84
N CYS A 29 -25.72 -7.31 -26.11
CA CYS A 29 -26.53 -8.43 -26.57
C CYS A 29 -27.99 -8.02 -26.79
N ALA A 30 -28.56 -7.22 -25.89
CA ALA A 30 -29.93 -6.72 -26.00
C ALA A 30 -30.09 -5.78 -27.20
N LEU A 31 -29.14 -4.86 -27.42
CA LEU A 31 -29.12 -3.97 -28.58
C LEU A 31 -28.98 -4.74 -29.90
N SER A 32 -28.08 -5.73 -29.95
CA SER A 32 -27.91 -6.62 -31.10
C SER A 32 -29.19 -7.42 -31.38
N THR A 33 -29.79 -7.99 -30.34
CA THR A 33 -31.06 -8.73 -30.45
C THR A 33 -32.19 -7.82 -30.94
N LEU A 34 -32.31 -6.60 -30.41
CA LEU A 34 -33.30 -5.63 -30.85
C LEU A 34 -33.12 -5.25 -32.32
N TYR A 35 -31.88 -5.01 -32.76
CA TYR A 35 -31.56 -4.74 -34.16
C TYR A 35 -32.02 -5.87 -35.09
N PHE A 36 -31.70 -7.12 -34.74
CA PHE A 36 -32.09 -8.29 -35.55
C PHE A 36 -33.59 -8.63 -35.45
N ILE A 37 -34.27 -8.26 -34.37
CA ILE A 37 -35.74 -8.36 -34.30
C ILE A 37 -36.38 -7.33 -35.23
N VAL A 38 -35.96 -6.07 -35.17
CA VAL A 38 -36.60 -4.97 -35.90
C VAL A 38 -36.25 -4.98 -37.40
N TRP A 39 -34.98 -5.25 -37.75
CA TRP A 39 -34.48 -5.14 -39.13
C TRP A 39 -33.98 -6.45 -39.73
N GLY A 40 -33.90 -7.55 -38.96
CA GLY A 40 -33.42 -8.84 -39.44
C GLY A 40 -34.44 -9.57 -40.30
N ARG A 41 -34.09 -9.84 -41.57
CA ARG A 41 -34.99 -10.40 -42.60
C ARG A 41 -35.18 -11.93 -42.53
N ARG A 42 -34.49 -12.64 -41.62
CA ARG A 42 -34.47 -14.13 -41.55
C ARG A 42 -34.54 -14.64 -40.10
N TRP A 43 -35.49 -15.53 -39.83
CA TRP A 43 -35.78 -16.10 -38.49
C TRP A 43 -34.58 -16.84 -37.86
N VAL A 44 -33.69 -17.41 -38.68
CA VAL A 44 -32.46 -18.09 -38.22
C VAL A 44 -31.52 -17.14 -37.48
N VAL A 45 -31.44 -15.88 -37.92
CA VAL A 45 -30.55 -14.87 -37.28
C VAL A 45 -31.04 -14.51 -35.88
N ARG A 46 -32.37 -14.50 -35.66
CA ARG A 46 -32.98 -14.25 -34.35
C ARG A 46 -32.68 -15.38 -33.36
N MET A 47 -32.74 -16.63 -33.82
CA MET A 47 -32.44 -17.82 -32.99
C MET A 47 -30.96 -17.88 -32.58
N VAL A 48 -30.04 -17.58 -33.50
CA VAL A 48 -28.60 -17.58 -33.21
C VAL A 48 -28.23 -16.44 -32.24
N ALA A 49 -28.78 -15.24 -32.44
CA ALA A 49 -28.55 -14.11 -31.53
C ALA A 49 -29.06 -14.40 -30.11
N ALA A 50 -30.25 -14.99 -29.97
CA ALA A 50 -30.79 -15.40 -28.68
C ALA A 50 -29.95 -16.50 -28.02
N GLY A 51 -29.49 -17.49 -28.78
CA GLY A 51 -28.62 -18.56 -28.28
C GLY A 51 -27.27 -18.04 -27.77
N ILE A 52 -26.64 -17.11 -28.49
CA ILE A 52 -25.39 -16.48 -28.06
C ILE A 52 -25.59 -15.64 -26.79
N ALA A 53 -26.67 -14.85 -26.73
CA ALA A 53 -26.99 -14.05 -25.53
C ALA A 53 -27.20 -14.93 -24.29
N VAL A 54 -27.93 -16.04 -24.42
CA VAL A 54 -28.14 -17.00 -23.33
C VAL A 54 -26.83 -17.70 -22.93
N ALA A 55 -25.99 -18.10 -23.90
CA ALA A 55 -24.70 -18.72 -23.63
C ALA A 55 -23.73 -17.75 -22.91
N ILE A 56 -23.73 -16.46 -23.27
CA ILE A 56 -22.94 -15.43 -22.58
C ILE A 56 -23.47 -15.19 -21.16
N CYS A 57 -24.79 -15.14 -20.95
CA CYS A 57 -25.38 -15.00 -19.63
C CYS A 57 -25.09 -16.20 -18.70
N ILE A 58 -25.20 -17.43 -19.21
CA ILE A 58 -24.93 -18.65 -18.44
C ILE A 58 -23.43 -18.85 -18.22
N GLY A 59 -22.62 -18.68 -19.26
CA GLY A 59 -21.16 -18.80 -19.22
C GLY A 59 -20.52 -17.74 -18.33
N GLY A 60 -21.03 -16.51 -18.36
CA GLY A 60 -20.61 -15.43 -17.46
C GLY A 60 -20.87 -15.77 -15.99
N ASN A 61 -22.08 -16.26 -15.66
CA ASN A 61 -22.44 -16.59 -14.28
C ASN A 61 -21.65 -17.79 -13.71
N GLN A 62 -21.25 -18.74 -14.57
CA GLN A 62 -20.36 -19.86 -14.20
C GLN A 62 -18.90 -19.41 -14.06
N ALA A 63 -18.41 -18.52 -14.94
CA ALA A 63 -17.03 -18.00 -14.88
C ALA A 63 -16.79 -17.06 -13.68
N ILE A 64 -17.85 -16.44 -13.14
CA ILE A 64 -17.80 -15.62 -11.91
C ILE A 64 -17.57 -16.46 -10.64
N LYS A 65 -17.89 -17.76 -10.66
CA LYS A 65 -17.67 -18.67 -9.52
C LYS A 65 -16.41 -19.52 -9.70
N PRO A 66 -15.49 -19.52 -8.73
CA PRO A 66 -14.56 -18.45 -8.41
C PRO A 66 -13.13 -18.82 -8.86
N LEU A 67 -12.41 -17.90 -9.49
CA LEU A 67 -10.93 -17.92 -9.57
C LEU A 67 -10.24 -17.95 -8.19
N THR A 68 -11.01 -17.88 -7.10
CA THR A 68 -10.56 -17.91 -5.70
C THR A 68 -10.80 -19.23 -4.97
N ARG A 69 -11.46 -20.23 -5.59
CA ARG A 69 -11.65 -21.58 -4.98
C ARG A 69 -10.28 -22.24 -4.81
N GLY A 70 -9.83 -22.39 -3.56
CA GLY A 70 -8.52 -22.97 -3.18
C GLY A 70 -7.54 -21.99 -2.55
N VAL A 71 -7.54 -20.71 -2.95
CA VAL A 71 -6.56 -19.71 -2.42
C VAL A 71 -6.91 -19.25 -1.00
N TYR A 72 -8.19 -19.30 -0.63
CA TYR A 72 -8.71 -18.81 0.64
C TYR A 72 -9.37 -19.90 1.49
N GLU A 73 -9.02 -21.18 1.32
CA GLU A 73 -9.70 -22.25 2.08
C GLU A 73 -9.58 -22.04 3.59
N GLN A 74 -8.43 -21.53 4.05
CA GLN A 74 -8.15 -21.24 5.46
C GLN A 74 -8.63 -19.84 5.90
N TRP A 75 -9.30 -19.11 5.00
CA TRP A 75 -9.76 -17.75 5.24
C TRP A 75 -11.28 -17.66 5.11
N THR A 76 -11.87 -16.77 5.89
CA THR A 76 -13.24 -16.31 5.74
C THR A 76 -13.19 -14.89 5.22
N GLU A 77 -13.72 -14.65 4.02
CA GLU A 77 -13.85 -13.30 3.48
C GLU A 77 -14.98 -12.57 4.21
N LEU A 78 -14.63 -11.56 4.99
CA LEU A 78 -15.56 -10.75 5.76
C LEU A 78 -16.16 -9.61 4.92
N GLU A 79 -15.37 -9.05 4.01
CA GLU A 79 -15.79 -8.00 3.09
C GLU A 79 -14.99 -8.03 1.80
N ARG A 80 -15.64 -7.68 0.69
CA ARG A 80 -15.03 -7.47 -0.62
C ARG A 80 -15.68 -6.26 -1.27
N ARG A 81 -14.87 -5.27 -1.68
CA ARG A 81 -15.35 -4.07 -2.37
C ARG A 81 -14.33 -3.55 -3.36
N ASN A 82 -14.80 -2.90 -4.42
CA ASN A 82 -13.94 -2.12 -5.31
C ASN A 82 -13.62 -0.76 -4.66
N SER A 83 -12.44 -0.24 -4.97
CA SER A 83 -12.06 1.14 -4.73
C SER A 83 -11.43 1.73 -6.00
N PRO A 84 -11.29 3.06 -6.11
CA PRO A 84 -10.53 3.68 -7.20
C PRO A 84 -9.07 3.21 -7.28
N PHE A 85 -8.55 2.53 -6.25
CA PHE A 85 -7.17 2.09 -6.10
C PHE A 85 -7.02 0.56 -6.00
N GLY A 86 -8.02 -0.19 -6.48
CA GLY A 86 -7.98 -1.65 -6.53
C GLY A 86 -9.09 -2.35 -5.76
N LEU A 87 -9.10 -3.68 -5.86
CA LEU A 87 -10.01 -4.59 -5.16
C LEU A 87 -9.56 -4.74 -3.70
N MET A 88 -10.41 -4.30 -2.78
CA MET A 88 -10.19 -4.44 -1.34
C MET A 88 -10.89 -5.68 -0.80
N GLN A 89 -10.19 -6.48 0.01
CA GLN A 89 -10.77 -7.61 0.74
C GLN A 89 -10.32 -7.62 2.19
N ILE A 90 -11.25 -8.00 3.08
CA ILE A 90 -10.96 -8.31 4.48
C ILE A 90 -11.08 -9.80 4.67
N LEU A 91 -10.00 -10.42 5.12
CA LEU A 91 -9.94 -11.85 5.37
C LEU A 91 -9.69 -12.12 6.85
N GLN A 92 -10.41 -13.07 7.41
CA GLN A 92 -10.21 -13.59 8.76
C GLN A 92 -9.72 -15.02 8.68
N SER A 93 -8.55 -15.33 9.25
CA SER A 93 -8.06 -16.70 9.30
C SER A 93 -9.01 -17.55 10.15
N LYS A 94 -9.23 -18.80 9.70
CA LYS A 94 -9.99 -19.83 10.43
C LYS A 94 -9.12 -20.55 11.45
N LEU A 95 -7.79 -20.43 11.35
CA LEU A 95 -6.83 -21.16 12.18
C LEU A 95 -6.19 -20.30 13.27
N THR A 96 -5.96 -19.03 12.96
CA THR A 96 -5.27 -18.09 13.85
C THR A 96 -6.14 -16.86 14.08
N PRO A 97 -5.88 -16.06 15.13
CA PRO A 97 -6.51 -14.76 15.30
C PRO A 97 -5.90 -13.74 14.31
N GLN A 98 -5.73 -14.08 13.04
CA GLN A 98 -5.19 -13.17 12.04
C GLN A 98 -6.30 -12.57 11.20
N ARG A 99 -6.32 -11.25 11.10
CA ARG A 99 -7.14 -10.51 10.15
C ARG A 99 -6.25 -9.77 9.17
N ALA A 100 -6.49 -9.96 7.89
CA ALA A 100 -5.71 -9.36 6.82
C ALA A 100 -6.56 -8.40 5.99
N LEU A 101 -5.97 -7.25 5.65
CA LEU A 101 -6.45 -6.36 4.60
C LEU A 101 -5.63 -6.69 3.34
N ILE A 102 -6.34 -7.05 2.28
CA ILE A 102 -5.79 -7.39 0.98
C ILE A 102 -6.20 -6.30 -0.01
N ASN A 103 -5.25 -5.80 -0.81
CA ASN A 103 -5.53 -4.97 -1.97
C ASN A 103 -4.98 -5.66 -3.22
N ASP A 104 -5.82 -5.88 -4.23
CA ASP A 104 -5.48 -6.59 -5.48
C ASP A 104 -4.72 -7.91 -5.23
N PHE A 105 -5.24 -8.72 -4.31
CA PHE A 105 -4.67 -10.02 -3.90
C PHE A 105 -3.32 -9.95 -3.16
N LEU A 106 -2.83 -8.75 -2.83
CA LEU A 106 -1.62 -8.54 -2.05
C LEU A 106 -1.96 -8.15 -0.62
N MET A 107 -1.37 -8.84 0.35
CA MET A 107 -1.53 -8.49 1.76
C MET A 107 -0.86 -7.15 2.05
N GLN A 108 -1.67 -6.15 2.42
CA GLN A 108 -1.21 -4.80 2.75
C GLN A 108 -1.10 -4.60 4.25
N ASN A 109 -2.01 -5.20 5.03
CA ASN A 109 -1.97 -5.16 6.50
C ASN A 109 -2.39 -6.51 7.09
N SER A 110 -1.85 -6.81 8.27
CA SER A 110 -2.23 -7.99 9.06
C SER A 110 -2.25 -7.63 10.53
N TYR A 111 -3.28 -8.08 11.23
CA TYR A 111 -3.64 -7.62 12.57
C TYR A 111 -4.18 -8.78 13.40
N ASP A 112 -3.81 -8.83 14.67
CA ASP A 112 -4.41 -9.72 15.65
C ASP A 112 -5.52 -8.97 16.42
N PRO A 113 -6.81 -9.29 16.21
CA PRO A 113 -7.92 -8.61 16.87
C PRO A 113 -8.09 -9.00 18.34
N GLN A 114 -7.40 -10.05 18.83
CA GLN A 114 -7.38 -10.40 20.25
C GLN A 114 -6.36 -9.56 21.01
N THR A 115 -5.12 -9.48 20.50
CA THR A 115 -4.06 -8.71 21.16
C THR A 115 -4.02 -7.24 20.75
N ARG A 116 -4.79 -6.87 19.71
CA ARG A 116 -4.83 -5.55 19.09
C ARG A 116 -3.48 -5.05 18.58
N HIS A 117 -2.73 -5.95 17.94
CA HIS A 117 -1.36 -5.68 17.51
C HIS A 117 -1.16 -6.02 16.03
N SER A 118 -0.24 -5.32 15.37
CA SER A 118 0.20 -5.67 14.02
C SER A 118 0.87 -7.04 14.01
N LEU A 119 0.59 -7.81 12.97
CA LEU A 119 1.32 -9.04 12.66
C LEU A 119 2.40 -8.81 11.60
N LEU A 120 2.64 -7.55 11.20
CA LEU A 120 3.67 -7.15 10.25
C LEU A 120 4.76 -6.36 10.95
N ALA A 121 6.02 -6.70 10.68
CA ALA A 121 7.16 -6.10 11.37
C ALA A 121 7.38 -4.63 11.00
N PHE A 122 7.00 -4.21 9.78
CA PHE A 122 7.25 -2.85 9.32
C PHE A 122 6.58 -1.79 10.20
N SER A 123 5.35 -2.02 10.67
CA SER A 123 4.64 -1.06 11.53
C SER A 123 5.41 -0.76 12.82
N TYR A 124 6.11 -1.78 13.35
CA TYR A 124 6.96 -1.63 14.52
C TYR A 124 8.29 -0.97 14.19
N MET A 125 8.87 -1.30 13.04
CA MET A 125 10.12 -0.72 12.57
C MET A 125 9.98 0.79 12.33
N GLU A 126 8.92 1.24 11.67
CA GLU A 126 8.68 2.66 11.38
C GLU A 126 8.52 3.47 12.66
N HIS A 127 7.61 3.04 13.54
CA HIS A 127 7.38 3.69 14.83
C HIS A 127 8.63 3.65 15.72
N GLY A 128 9.25 2.48 15.85
CA GLY A 128 10.38 2.25 16.74
C GLY A 128 11.65 2.94 16.29
N LEU A 129 11.97 2.95 14.99
CA LEU A 129 13.10 3.71 14.46
C LEU A 129 12.88 5.21 14.64
N ALA A 130 11.69 5.72 14.31
CA ALA A 130 11.37 7.12 14.50
C ALA A 130 11.59 7.57 15.96
N ARG A 131 11.08 6.79 16.93
CA ARG A 131 11.28 7.06 18.36
C ARG A 131 12.72 6.82 18.84
N ALA A 132 13.45 5.87 18.25
CA ALA A 132 14.83 5.62 18.62
C ALA A 132 15.75 6.77 18.21
N TYR A 133 15.53 7.37 17.04
CA TYR A 133 16.32 8.49 16.54
C TYR A 133 15.78 9.87 16.96
N HIS A 134 14.51 9.96 17.38
CA HIS A 134 13.88 11.21 17.84
C HIS A 134 12.93 10.94 19.02
N THR A 135 13.43 11.07 20.25
CA THR A 135 12.66 10.78 21.47
C THR A 135 11.47 11.73 21.67
N ASN A 136 11.68 13.02 21.45
CA ASN A 136 10.72 14.08 21.77
C ASN A 136 9.90 14.55 20.55
N ALA A 137 9.37 13.61 19.77
CA ALA A 137 8.48 13.96 18.66
C ALA A 137 7.05 14.21 19.17
N ASN A 138 6.58 15.45 19.03
CA ASN A 138 5.25 15.91 19.43
C ASN A 138 4.33 16.15 18.22
N SER A 139 4.90 16.26 17.03
CA SER A 139 4.17 16.47 15.78
C SER A 139 4.64 15.50 14.70
N VAL A 140 3.71 14.71 14.17
CA VAL A 140 4.00 13.61 13.24
C VAL A 140 3.11 13.73 12.03
N LEU A 141 3.72 13.66 10.84
CA LEU A 141 3.05 13.47 9.57
C LEU A 141 3.27 12.03 9.11
N VAL A 142 2.21 11.32 8.76
CA VAL A 142 2.28 9.96 8.19
C VAL A 142 1.64 9.97 6.80
N ILE A 143 2.45 9.83 5.75
CA ILE A 143 1.99 9.69 4.36
C ILE A 143 1.75 8.21 4.07
N GLY A 144 0.50 7.83 3.85
CA GLY A 144 0.02 6.45 3.84
C GLY A 144 -0.45 6.03 5.23
N MET A 145 -1.75 5.78 5.40
CA MET A 145 -2.32 5.46 6.70
C MET A 145 -2.34 3.95 6.96
N GLY A 146 -2.51 3.16 5.90
CA GLY A 146 -2.86 1.75 6.03
C GLY A 146 -4.13 1.61 6.88
N VAL A 147 -4.14 0.67 7.82
CA VAL A 147 -5.26 0.51 8.77
C VAL A 147 -5.11 1.34 10.05
N GLY A 148 -4.17 2.29 10.06
CA GLY A 148 -4.01 3.29 11.13
C GLY A 148 -3.14 2.88 12.32
N ILE A 149 -2.40 1.78 12.21
CA ILE A 149 -1.54 1.26 13.29
C ILE A 149 -0.43 2.25 13.66
N VAL A 150 0.33 2.73 12.66
CA VAL A 150 1.45 3.67 12.87
C VAL A 150 0.98 5.03 13.38
N PRO A 151 0.04 5.74 12.72
CA PRO A 151 -0.45 7.02 13.24
C PRO A 151 -1.14 6.87 14.60
N GLY A 152 -1.88 5.77 14.83
CA GLY A 152 -2.50 5.47 16.12
C GLY A 152 -1.49 5.31 17.25
N ALA A 153 -0.36 4.64 17.01
CA ALA A 153 0.69 4.46 18.01
C ALA A 153 1.29 5.80 18.47
N PHE A 154 1.55 6.73 17.55
CA PHE A 154 2.03 8.08 17.91
C PHE A 154 0.96 8.90 18.64
N ALA A 155 -0.30 8.81 18.22
CA ALA A 155 -1.40 9.52 18.85
C ALA A 155 -1.67 9.03 20.28
N GLU A 156 -1.56 7.72 20.54
CA GLU A 156 -1.63 7.13 21.89
C GLU A 156 -0.53 7.61 22.83
N GLU A 157 0.59 8.05 22.27
CA GLU A 157 1.71 8.64 23.01
C GLU A 157 1.55 10.17 23.17
N GLY A 158 0.42 10.73 22.74
CA GLY A 158 0.08 12.15 22.89
C GLY A 158 0.63 13.07 21.80
N ALA A 159 1.19 12.52 20.71
CA ALA A 159 1.64 13.35 19.59
C ALA A 159 0.45 13.89 18.78
N ARG A 160 0.57 15.12 18.26
CA ARG A 160 -0.31 15.64 17.22
C ARG A 160 0.02 14.93 15.91
N VAL A 161 -0.90 14.09 15.44
CA VAL A 161 -0.70 13.30 14.22
C VAL A 161 -1.61 13.79 13.09
N ASP A 162 -1.01 14.02 11.94
CA ASP A 162 -1.67 14.18 10.65
C ASP A 162 -1.34 12.96 9.78
N THR A 163 -2.34 12.33 9.17
CA THR A 163 -2.12 11.26 8.20
C THR A 163 -2.77 11.59 6.86
N VAL A 164 -2.11 11.21 5.77
CA VAL A 164 -2.59 11.44 4.40
C VAL A 164 -2.80 10.09 3.75
N GLU A 165 -4.04 9.80 3.36
CA GLU A 165 -4.42 8.54 2.73
C GLU A 165 -5.14 8.83 1.42
N ILE A 166 -4.67 8.24 0.32
CA ILE A 166 -5.25 8.49 -0.99
C ILE A 166 -6.56 7.71 -1.19
N ASN A 167 -6.69 6.54 -0.57
CA ASN A 167 -7.82 5.65 -0.73
C ASN A 167 -8.78 5.73 0.48
N PRO A 168 -9.93 6.41 0.37
CA PRO A 168 -10.88 6.54 1.48
C PRO A 168 -11.41 5.20 2.01
N ALA A 169 -11.35 4.12 1.20
CA ALA A 169 -11.77 2.81 1.64
C ALA A 169 -10.97 2.26 2.83
N TYR A 170 -9.72 2.68 2.99
CA TYR A 170 -8.89 2.28 4.14
C TYR A 170 -9.43 2.83 5.46
N VAL A 171 -10.07 4.01 5.46
CA VAL A 171 -10.68 4.58 6.67
C VAL A 171 -11.88 3.74 7.09
N ASP A 172 -12.82 3.50 6.18
CA ASP A 172 -14.03 2.71 6.47
C ASP A 172 -13.67 1.31 6.99
N LEU A 173 -12.74 0.65 6.28
CA LEU A 173 -12.30 -0.71 6.63
C LEU A 173 -11.50 -0.72 7.93
N GLY A 174 -10.65 0.29 8.15
CA GLY A 174 -9.90 0.48 9.39
C GLY A 174 -10.83 0.58 10.59
N VAL A 175 -11.86 1.43 10.51
CA VAL A 175 -12.84 1.63 11.60
C VAL A 175 -13.60 0.34 11.87
N LYS A 176 -14.06 -0.33 10.81
CA LYS A 176 -14.92 -1.52 10.94
C LYS A 176 -14.16 -2.78 11.39
N TYR A 177 -12.88 -2.92 11.03
CA TYR A 177 -12.16 -4.19 11.15
C TYR A 177 -10.81 -4.12 11.88
N PHE A 178 -10.24 -2.94 12.15
CA PHE A 178 -8.88 -2.81 12.68
C PHE A 178 -8.78 -1.84 13.86
N ASP A 179 -9.90 -1.57 14.54
CA ASP A 179 -9.95 -0.72 15.75
C ASP A 179 -9.41 0.72 15.52
N LEU A 180 -9.47 1.21 14.28
CA LEU A 180 -9.09 2.58 13.94
C LEU A 180 -10.03 3.58 14.64
N ASP A 181 -9.46 4.40 15.51
CA ASP A 181 -10.16 5.53 16.12
C ASP A 181 -9.80 6.83 15.39
N THR A 182 -10.72 7.28 14.53
CA THR A 182 -10.55 8.49 13.72
C THR A 182 -10.56 9.78 14.54
N ASN A 183 -10.86 9.74 15.84
CA ASN A 183 -10.83 10.92 16.71
C ASN A 183 -9.44 11.18 17.30
N LYS A 184 -8.52 10.20 17.24
CA LYS A 184 -7.17 10.34 17.81
C LYS A 184 -6.22 11.18 16.95
N PHE A 185 -6.48 11.29 15.65
CA PHE A 185 -5.61 11.99 14.71
C PHE A 185 -6.37 12.48 13.47
N ARG A 186 -5.80 13.45 12.75
CA ARG A 186 -6.44 14.04 11.58
C ARG A 186 -6.13 13.23 10.32
N ILE A 187 -7.16 12.86 9.57
CA ILE A 187 -7.05 12.10 8.32
C ILE A 187 -7.36 13.02 7.14
N PHE A 188 -6.41 13.14 6.21
CA PHE A 188 -6.56 13.87 4.96
C PHE A 188 -6.71 12.88 3.81
N ILE A 189 -7.85 12.92 3.12
CA ILE A 189 -8.08 12.08 1.93
C ILE A 189 -7.59 12.83 0.69
N GLU A 190 -6.31 12.71 0.40
CA GLU A 190 -5.66 13.34 -0.75
C GLU A 190 -4.36 12.60 -1.14
N ASP A 191 -3.78 12.96 -2.29
CA ASP A 191 -2.46 12.45 -2.69
C ASP A 191 -1.34 13.05 -1.82
N GLY A 192 -0.44 12.19 -1.34
CA GLY A 192 0.65 12.59 -0.44
C GLY A 192 1.60 13.63 -1.04
N ARG A 193 1.90 13.52 -2.34
CA ARG A 193 2.79 14.48 -3.04
C ARG A 193 2.12 15.84 -3.10
N TYR A 194 0.83 15.89 -3.40
CA TYR A 194 0.04 17.12 -3.41
C TYR A 194 -0.03 17.76 -2.02
N PHE A 195 -0.34 16.98 -0.97
CA PHE A 195 -0.35 17.46 0.41
C PHE A 195 0.99 18.07 0.79
N MET A 196 2.09 17.37 0.52
CA MET A 196 3.43 17.82 0.90
C MET A 196 3.83 19.15 0.25
N ARG A 197 3.43 19.39 -1.00
CA ARG A 197 3.72 20.66 -1.70
C ARG A 197 2.89 21.84 -1.19
N ARG A 198 1.67 21.60 -0.73
CA ARG A 198 0.72 22.66 -0.34
C ARG A 198 0.80 23.00 1.15
N SER A 199 1.05 21.99 2.00
CA SER A 199 1.05 22.16 3.44
C SER A 199 2.10 23.16 3.90
N GLN A 200 1.72 24.01 4.84
CA GLN A 200 2.61 24.97 5.50
C GLN A 200 2.96 24.53 6.93
N SER A 201 2.45 23.38 7.37
CA SER A 201 2.75 22.85 8.70
C SER A 201 4.22 22.43 8.83
N ARG A 202 4.66 22.25 10.08
CA ARG A 202 5.95 21.66 10.42
C ARG A 202 5.76 20.48 11.37
N TYR A 203 6.65 19.51 11.26
CA TYR A 203 6.61 18.25 11.97
C TYR A 203 7.99 17.86 12.50
N ASP A 204 8.03 17.20 13.65
CA ASP A 204 9.23 16.58 14.19
C ASP A 204 9.55 15.29 13.42
N LEU A 205 8.50 14.59 12.98
CA LEU A 205 8.58 13.35 12.22
C LEU A 205 7.75 13.44 10.95
N VAL A 206 8.34 13.01 9.82
CA VAL A 206 7.61 12.68 8.61
C VAL A 206 7.89 11.21 8.30
N ILE A 207 6.84 10.40 8.30
CA ILE A 207 6.88 8.98 7.95
C ILE A 207 6.22 8.80 6.59
N MET A 208 6.87 8.08 5.69
CA MET A 208 6.35 7.77 4.37
C MET A 208 6.21 6.25 4.21
N ASP A 209 4.96 5.80 4.13
CA ASP A 209 4.52 4.41 3.98
C ASP A 209 3.37 4.32 2.97
N ALA A 210 3.60 4.84 1.76
CA ALA A 210 2.56 5.03 0.75
C ALA A 210 2.54 3.88 -0.28
N PHE A 211 2.47 2.63 0.18
CA PHE A 211 2.40 1.49 -0.73
C PHE A 211 1.03 1.35 -1.39
N LEU A 212 1.05 1.15 -2.71
CA LEU A 212 -0.10 0.72 -3.50
C LEU A 212 0.27 -0.60 -4.20
N GLY A 213 -0.09 -1.72 -3.58
CA GLY A 213 0.22 -3.03 -4.13
C GLY A 213 1.65 -3.48 -3.78
N ASP A 214 2.51 -3.65 -4.79
CA ASP A 214 3.85 -4.23 -4.68
C ASP A 214 5.00 -3.20 -4.67
N SER A 215 4.70 -1.90 -4.80
CA SER A 215 5.71 -0.85 -4.72
C SER A 215 5.10 0.52 -4.37
N PRO A 216 5.89 1.46 -3.85
CA PRO A 216 5.39 2.81 -3.65
C PRO A 216 5.32 3.53 -5.02
N PRO A 217 4.37 4.46 -5.20
CA PRO A 217 4.25 5.24 -6.43
C PRO A 217 5.55 5.98 -6.78
N SER A 218 5.94 5.93 -8.06
CA SER A 218 7.20 6.51 -8.54
C SER A 218 7.30 8.02 -8.28
N HIS A 219 6.19 8.76 -8.31
CA HIS A 219 6.15 10.20 -8.02
C HIS A 219 6.38 10.57 -6.55
N LEU A 220 6.31 9.59 -5.63
CA LEU A 220 6.69 9.78 -4.22
C LEU A 220 8.16 9.45 -3.97
N MET A 221 8.82 8.78 -4.91
CA MET A 221 10.20 8.28 -4.81
C MET A 221 11.17 9.12 -5.65
N THR A 222 11.08 10.44 -5.52
CA THR A 222 11.89 11.42 -6.26
C THR A 222 12.56 12.41 -5.32
N ARG A 223 13.63 13.04 -5.79
CA ARG A 223 14.32 14.12 -5.08
C ARG A 223 13.34 15.23 -4.72
N GLU A 224 12.51 15.65 -5.66
CA GLU A 224 11.57 16.75 -5.47
C GLU A 224 10.47 16.37 -4.43
N SER A 225 10.09 15.09 -4.36
CA SER A 225 9.22 14.55 -3.29
C SER A 225 9.89 14.64 -1.92
N PHE A 226 11.13 14.18 -1.81
CA PHE A 226 11.89 14.24 -0.56
C PHE A 226 12.21 15.67 -0.14
N GLU A 227 12.43 16.59 -1.08
CA GLU A 227 12.59 18.02 -0.79
C GLU A 227 11.32 18.61 -0.19
N SER A 228 10.14 18.21 -0.69
CA SER A 228 8.86 18.64 -0.12
C SER A 228 8.67 18.07 1.29
N ALA A 229 9.00 16.79 1.50
CA ALA A 229 9.01 16.19 2.84
C ALA A 229 9.98 16.91 3.79
N ARG A 230 11.19 17.25 3.33
CA ARG A 230 12.20 17.98 4.10
C ARG A 230 11.72 19.37 4.51
N GLN A 231 11.03 20.08 3.62
CA GLN A 231 10.49 21.42 3.91
C GLN A 231 9.41 21.41 5.01
N LEU A 232 8.76 20.27 5.22
CA LEU A 232 7.79 20.08 6.31
C LEU A 232 8.44 19.66 7.63
N LEU A 233 9.73 19.35 7.67
CA LEU A 233 10.42 19.01 8.91
C LEU A 233 10.84 20.25 9.69
N ASN A 234 10.82 20.14 11.00
CA ASN A 234 11.55 21.03 11.90
C ASN A 234 13.08 20.87 11.68
N SER A 235 13.88 21.82 12.17
CA SER A 235 15.33 21.84 11.95
C SER A 235 16.05 20.58 12.42
N ASP A 236 15.55 19.96 13.49
CA ASP A 236 16.03 18.71 14.07
C ASP A 236 15.16 17.50 13.69
N GLY A 237 14.20 17.68 12.79
CA GLY A 237 13.24 16.65 12.40
C GLY A 237 13.86 15.43 11.72
N LEU A 238 13.07 14.37 11.68
CA LEU A 238 13.46 13.06 11.13
C LEU A 238 12.49 12.63 10.04
N PHE A 239 13.03 12.19 8.91
CA PHE A 239 12.29 11.50 7.87
C PHE A 239 12.50 9.99 8.00
N VAL A 240 11.42 9.22 7.98
CA VAL A 240 11.46 7.75 7.93
C VAL A 240 10.70 7.27 6.71
N LEU A 241 11.32 6.44 5.89
CA LEU A 241 10.72 5.85 4.71
C LEU A 241 10.71 4.33 4.84
N ASN A 242 9.53 3.74 4.71
CA ASN A 242 9.38 2.31 4.48
C ASN A 242 9.60 1.98 3.00
N SER A 243 10.40 0.96 2.76
CA SER A 243 10.80 0.51 1.43
C SER A 243 10.93 -1.01 1.45
N PHE A 244 10.97 -1.59 0.26
CA PHE A 244 11.42 -2.97 0.08
C PHE A 244 12.76 -3.02 -0.62
N GLY A 245 13.45 -4.12 -0.42
CA GLY A 245 14.73 -4.37 -1.05
C GLY A 245 15.23 -5.76 -0.73
N ASP A 246 15.85 -6.38 -1.71
CA ASP A 246 16.32 -7.74 -1.60
C ASP A 246 17.80 -7.79 -1.91
N PHE A 247 18.55 -8.21 -0.90
CA PHE A 247 20.01 -8.19 -0.90
C PHE A 247 20.61 -9.46 -1.49
N ASP A 248 19.79 -10.47 -1.81
CA ASP A 248 20.24 -11.72 -2.41
C ASP A 248 20.38 -11.58 -3.94
N LEU A 249 19.85 -10.50 -4.53
CA LEU A 249 20.10 -10.13 -5.93
C LEU A 249 21.41 -9.33 -6.04
N ALA A 250 22.51 -10.04 -6.29
CA ALA A 250 23.76 -9.39 -6.70
C ALA A 250 23.72 -8.99 -8.20
N PRO A 251 24.32 -7.85 -8.60
CA PRO A 251 24.86 -6.79 -7.74
C PRO A 251 23.74 -5.88 -7.19
N ASP A 252 24.02 -5.25 -6.04
CA ASP A 252 23.15 -4.36 -5.22
C ASP A 252 21.90 -3.81 -5.96
N PRO A 253 20.67 -4.07 -5.47
CA PRO A 253 19.46 -3.73 -6.20
C PRO A 253 19.40 -2.24 -6.51
N PHE A 254 19.42 -1.91 -7.81
CA PHE A 254 19.36 -0.56 -8.38
C PHE A 254 18.39 0.38 -7.63
N PHE A 255 17.24 -0.14 -7.21
CA PHE A 255 16.25 0.62 -6.46
C PHE A 255 16.79 1.13 -5.11
N LEU A 256 17.34 0.27 -4.26
CA LEU A 256 17.87 0.68 -2.96
C LEU A 256 19.04 1.66 -3.09
N ALA A 257 19.96 1.41 -4.02
CA ALA A 257 21.07 2.30 -4.30
C ALA A 257 20.57 3.67 -4.79
N SER A 258 19.56 3.69 -5.66
CA SER A 258 18.95 4.93 -6.14
C SER A 258 18.20 5.68 -5.06
N MET A 259 17.46 4.97 -4.19
CA MET A 259 16.77 5.54 -3.04
C MET A 259 17.73 6.19 -2.05
N HIS A 260 18.81 5.48 -1.69
CA HIS A 260 19.87 6.04 -0.83
C HIS A 260 20.47 7.30 -1.45
N LYS A 261 20.86 7.25 -2.73
CA LYS A 261 21.48 8.37 -3.45
C LYS A 261 20.55 9.58 -3.57
N THR A 262 19.26 9.34 -3.77
CA THR A 262 18.23 10.39 -3.88
C THR A 262 18.00 11.05 -2.52
N LEU A 263 17.92 10.26 -1.43
CA LEU A 263 17.80 10.81 -0.08
C LEU A 263 19.06 11.58 0.34
N ALA A 264 20.25 11.06 0.03
CA ALA A 264 21.52 11.73 0.32
C ALA A 264 21.73 13.04 -0.48
N ALA A 265 21.00 13.23 -1.58
CA ALA A 265 20.97 14.51 -2.30
C ALA A 265 20.12 15.59 -1.59
N VAL A 266 19.26 15.20 -0.64
CA VAL A 266 18.29 16.08 0.03
C VAL A 266 18.58 16.24 1.52
N PHE A 267 19.03 15.17 2.17
CA PHE A 267 19.32 15.09 3.60
C PHE A 267 20.83 14.98 3.84
N ARG A 268 21.29 15.59 4.94
CA ARG A 268 22.71 15.56 5.32
C ARG A 268 23.17 14.16 5.76
N THR A 269 22.31 13.42 6.46
CA THR A 269 22.58 12.08 6.96
C THR A 269 21.46 11.13 6.62
N VAL A 270 21.81 9.92 6.18
CA VAL A 270 20.89 8.82 5.87
C VAL A 270 21.43 7.53 6.45
N LYS A 271 20.59 6.78 7.18
CA LYS A 271 20.87 5.43 7.66
C LYS A 271 19.85 4.46 7.10
N ILE A 272 20.27 3.22 6.85
CA ILE A 272 19.43 2.18 6.26
C ILE A 272 19.39 0.99 7.22
N HIS A 273 18.18 0.58 7.60
CA HIS A 273 17.92 -0.60 8.41
C HIS A 273 17.23 -1.68 7.59
N SER A 274 17.53 -2.95 7.85
CA SER A 274 16.82 -4.05 7.20
C SER A 274 16.54 -5.21 8.14
N THR A 275 15.34 -5.77 8.08
CA THR A 275 14.99 -7.02 8.75
C THR A 275 15.61 -8.26 8.07
N GLY A 276 16.20 -8.09 6.88
CA GLY A 276 16.85 -9.14 6.11
C GLY A 276 15.89 -10.16 5.48
N ASN A 277 14.62 -9.78 5.32
CA ASN A 277 13.59 -10.57 4.63
C ASN A 277 12.79 -9.73 3.62
N GLY A 278 13.40 -8.67 3.09
CA GLY A 278 12.77 -7.77 2.13
C GLY A 278 12.40 -6.39 2.67
N ASN A 279 12.12 -6.24 3.97
CA ASN A 279 11.78 -4.91 4.53
C ASN A 279 13.05 -4.07 4.76
N VAL A 280 13.01 -2.82 4.28
CA VAL A 280 14.11 -1.86 4.34
C VAL A 280 13.57 -0.51 4.77
N PHE A 281 14.25 0.15 5.71
CA PHE A 281 13.83 1.43 6.27
C PHE A 281 14.95 2.43 6.13
N PHE A 282 14.66 3.58 5.53
CA PHE A 282 15.58 4.70 5.49
C PHE A 282 15.22 5.68 6.60
N VAL A 283 16.23 6.13 7.33
CA VAL A 283 16.11 7.16 8.36
C VAL A 283 17.01 8.32 7.94
N ALA A 284 16.44 9.50 7.72
CA ALA A 284 17.18 10.64 7.18
C ALA A 284 16.94 11.93 7.98
N SER A 285 17.95 12.80 8.06
CA SER A 285 17.87 14.06 8.78
C SER A 285 18.89 15.10 8.27
N MET A 286 18.71 16.35 8.70
CA MET A 286 19.69 17.43 8.49
C MET A 286 20.76 17.48 9.60
N ARG A 287 20.63 16.64 10.64
CA ARG A 287 21.63 16.50 11.70
C ARG A 287 22.97 16.04 11.13
N GLU A 288 24.05 16.55 11.71
CA GLU A 288 25.43 16.18 11.35
C GLU A 288 25.74 14.71 11.68
N THR A 289 25.29 14.26 12.84
CA THR A 289 25.37 12.87 13.28
C THR A 289 23.97 12.35 13.56
N LEU A 290 23.70 11.13 13.12
CA LEU A 290 22.38 10.51 13.23
C LEU A 290 22.51 9.24 14.06
N GLU A 291 22.51 9.36 15.38
CA GLU A 291 22.58 8.22 16.30
C GLU A 291 21.25 7.96 16.98
N MET A 292 21.00 6.69 17.35
CA MET A 292 19.86 6.34 18.18
C MET A 292 20.02 7.00 19.55
N GLN A 293 19.07 7.87 19.90
CA GLN A 293 18.99 8.56 21.18
C GLN A 293 18.51 7.62 22.29
N GLN A 294 17.76 6.59 21.94
CA GLN A 294 17.30 5.55 22.86
C GLN A 294 17.23 4.19 22.17
N ARG A 295 17.23 3.11 22.99
CA ARG A 295 16.99 1.77 22.47
C ARG A 295 15.51 1.63 22.06
N PRO A 296 15.22 1.11 20.86
CA PRO A 296 13.85 0.82 20.45
C PRO A 296 13.14 -0.12 21.44
N SER A 297 11.91 0.23 21.83
CA SER A 297 11.10 -0.62 22.70
C SER A 297 10.51 -1.79 21.94
N LEU A 298 10.59 -2.99 22.54
CA LEU A 298 9.94 -4.20 22.04
C LEU A 298 8.65 -4.54 22.79
N ARG A 299 8.25 -3.72 23.78
CA ARG A 299 7.14 -4.05 24.70
C ARG A 299 5.78 -4.14 24.00
N LYS A 300 5.54 -3.28 23.01
CA LYS A 300 4.29 -3.27 22.20
C LYS A 300 4.39 -4.13 20.94
N VAL A 301 5.51 -4.83 20.72
CA VAL A 301 5.71 -5.68 19.55
C VAL A 301 5.02 -7.02 19.76
N HIS A 302 4.23 -7.46 18.78
CA HIS A 302 3.62 -8.79 18.83
C HIS A 302 4.70 -9.87 18.99
N ALA A 303 4.48 -10.85 19.89
CA ALA A 303 5.50 -11.82 20.30
C ALA A 303 6.17 -12.54 19.11
N THR A 304 5.38 -12.88 18.08
CA THR A 304 5.87 -13.56 16.87
C THR A 304 6.74 -12.67 15.97
N LYS A 305 6.69 -11.35 16.13
CA LYS A 305 7.44 -10.36 15.34
C LYS A 305 8.70 -9.86 16.04
N VAL A 306 8.85 -10.13 17.35
CA VAL A 306 10.00 -9.68 18.15
C VAL A 306 11.36 -10.04 17.54
N PRO A 307 11.62 -11.28 17.06
CA PRO A 307 12.92 -11.62 16.47
C PRO A 307 13.23 -10.81 15.21
N GLU A 308 12.23 -10.64 14.34
CA GLU A 308 12.34 -9.90 13.08
C GLU A 308 12.61 -8.41 13.31
N VAL A 309 11.83 -7.80 14.20
CA VAL A 309 11.96 -6.38 14.58
C VAL A 309 13.29 -6.12 15.27
N ARG A 310 13.71 -6.98 16.21
CA ARG A 310 15.01 -6.86 16.89
C ARG A 310 16.17 -6.92 15.89
N LYS A 311 16.11 -7.85 14.93
CA LYS A 311 17.10 -7.95 13.85
C LYS A 311 17.12 -6.66 13.02
N GLY A 312 15.95 -6.14 12.64
CA GLY A 312 15.83 -4.89 11.88
C GLY A 312 16.50 -3.69 12.56
N TYR A 313 16.31 -3.53 13.87
CA TYR A 313 16.96 -2.43 14.61
C TYR A 313 18.48 -2.55 14.66
N ALA A 314 19.00 -3.77 14.83
CA ALA A 314 20.45 -4.00 14.94
C ALA A 314 21.16 -4.00 13.57
N ASN A 315 20.45 -4.36 12.51
CA ASN A 315 21.03 -4.58 11.19
C ASN A 315 20.99 -3.30 10.36
N MET A 316 22.09 -2.55 10.39
CA MET A 316 22.35 -1.45 9.48
C MET A 316 23.10 -1.95 8.25
N ILE A 317 22.70 -1.44 7.10
CA ILE A 317 23.27 -1.82 5.80
C ILE A 317 23.70 -0.57 5.04
N THR A 318 24.57 -0.76 4.07
CA THR A 318 24.98 0.28 3.12
C THR A 318 24.71 -0.21 1.71
N THR A 319 24.48 0.75 0.81
CA THR A 319 24.39 0.49 -0.63
C THR A 319 25.58 1.15 -1.32
N ASP A 320 25.96 0.61 -2.47
CA ASP A 320 26.97 1.21 -3.33
C ASP A 320 26.32 2.30 -4.22
N PRO A 321 26.67 3.59 -4.04
CA PRO A 321 26.11 4.69 -4.82
C PRO A 321 26.39 4.59 -6.33
N ALA A 322 27.35 3.75 -6.76
CA ALA A 322 27.64 3.50 -8.17
C ALA A 322 26.55 2.67 -8.87
N HIS A 323 25.81 1.84 -8.12
CA HIS A 323 24.72 1.02 -8.65
C HIS A 323 23.38 1.76 -8.75
N GLY A 324 23.31 3.01 -8.25
CA GLY A 324 22.11 3.82 -8.22
C GLY A 324 22.22 5.17 -8.93
N MET A 325 21.07 5.81 -9.13
CA MET A 325 20.98 7.17 -9.64
C MET A 325 20.07 8.03 -8.77
N VAL A 326 20.19 9.36 -8.89
CA VAL A 326 19.19 10.26 -8.30
C VAL A 326 17.92 10.14 -9.13
N LEU A 327 16.82 9.81 -8.46
CA LEU A 327 15.49 9.72 -9.05
C LEU A 327 14.85 11.11 -9.01
N THR A 328 14.27 11.53 -10.11
CA THR A 328 13.65 12.87 -10.24
C THR A 328 12.26 12.73 -10.84
N ASP A 329 11.43 13.75 -10.68
CA ASP A 329 10.11 13.81 -11.34
C ASP A 329 10.24 13.68 -12.88
N ASP A 330 11.32 14.21 -13.47
CA ASP A 330 11.58 14.13 -14.92
C ASP A 330 12.07 12.74 -15.37
N TYR A 331 12.75 12.01 -14.49
CA TYR A 331 13.29 10.69 -14.81
C TYR A 331 13.37 9.77 -13.59
N ASN A 332 12.44 8.81 -13.55
CA ASN A 332 12.39 7.74 -12.57
C ASN A 332 12.17 6.37 -13.25
N PRO A 333 13.25 5.63 -13.59
CA PRO A 333 13.14 4.35 -14.29
C PRO A 333 12.91 3.16 -13.35
N VAL A 334 12.60 3.40 -12.07
CA VAL A 334 12.43 2.34 -11.07
C VAL A 334 11.37 1.33 -11.51
N GLU A 335 10.27 1.79 -12.12
CA GLU A 335 9.19 0.93 -12.65
C GLU A 335 9.65 -0.11 -13.68
N VAL A 336 10.69 0.21 -14.44
CA VAL A 336 11.24 -0.72 -15.44
C VAL A 336 12.38 -1.53 -14.84
N ARG A 337 13.31 -0.86 -14.15
CA ARG A 337 14.56 -1.51 -13.69
C ARG A 337 14.34 -2.44 -12.50
N ASP A 338 13.38 -2.13 -11.63
CA ASP A 338 13.06 -2.95 -10.45
C ASP A 338 11.96 -3.98 -10.72
N ALA A 339 11.52 -4.15 -11.98
CA ALA A 339 10.38 -5.01 -12.32
C ALA A 339 10.55 -6.47 -11.86
N ARG A 340 11.77 -7.00 -11.91
CA ARG A 340 12.07 -8.37 -11.43
C ARG A 340 11.90 -8.50 -9.91
N ASN A 341 12.40 -7.51 -9.18
CA ASN A 341 12.31 -7.50 -7.72
C ASN A 341 10.85 -7.35 -7.29
N ARG A 342 10.12 -6.42 -7.89
CA ARG A 342 8.67 -6.25 -7.73
C ARG A 342 7.88 -7.52 -7.99
N GLU A 343 8.14 -8.21 -9.10
CA GLU A 343 7.43 -9.45 -9.42
C GLU A 343 7.68 -10.54 -8.35
N ARG A 344 8.89 -10.62 -7.81
CA ARG A 344 9.18 -11.54 -6.70
C ARG A 344 8.48 -11.12 -5.41
N ILE A 345 8.49 -9.83 -5.07
CA ILE A 345 7.78 -9.28 -3.89
C ILE A 345 6.27 -9.57 -4.03
N ARG A 346 5.69 -9.30 -5.20
CA ARG A 346 4.30 -9.62 -5.52
C ARG A 346 4.00 -11.10 -5.30
N ARG A 347 4.86 -12.00 -5.79
CA ARG A 347 4.70 -13.45 -5.56
C ARG A 347 4.77 -13.80 -4.08
N ALA A 348 5.74 -13.25 -3.34
CA ALA A 348 5.87 -13.49 -1.91
C ALA A 348 4.64 -13.01 -1.13
N MET A 349 4.12 -11.82 -1.44
CA MET A 349 2.90 -11.26 -0.85
C MET A 349 1.66 -12.10 -1.20
N ALA A 350 1.54 -12.56 -2.46
CA ALA A 350 0.44 -13.42 -2.88
C ALA A 350 0.51 -14.82 -2.24
N GLU A 351 1.72 -15.39 -2.09
CA GLU A 351 1.95 -16.65 -1.41
C GLU A 351 1.72 -16.57 0.09
N ALA A 352 1.99 -15.42 0.73
CA ALA A 352 1.72 -15.22 2.15
C ALA A 352 0.25 -15.54 2.45
N VAL A 353 -0.68 -15.15 1.57
CA VAL A 353 -2.11 -15.45 1.75
C VAL A 353 -2.44 -16.94 1.59
N ARG A 354 -1.59 -17.74 0.94
CA ARG A 354 -1.78 -19.19 0.76
C ARG A 354 -1.16 -20.04 1.88
N LYS A 355 -0.12 -19.51 2.53
CA LYS A 355 0.70 -20.25 3.52
C LYS A 355 0.14 -20.17 4.95
N PHE A 356 -0.78 -19.24 5.22
CA PHE A 356 -1.53 -19.09 6.46
C PHE A 356 -3.00 -19.44 6.24
#